data_AF-Q5V1X8-F1
#
_entry.id   AF-Q5V1X8-F1
#
_cell.length_a   1.000
_cell.length_b   1.000
_cell.length_c   1.000
_cell.angle_alpha   90.00
_cell.angle_beta   90.00
_cell.angle_gamma   90.00
#
_symmetry.space_group_name_H-M   'P 1'
#
loop_
_entity.id
_entity.type
_entity.pdbx_description
1 polymer ?
#
loop_
_entity_poly.entity_id
_entity_poly.type
_entity_poly.pdbx_seq_one_letter_code
_entity_poly.pdbx_strand_id
1 'polypeptide(L)'
;MADYIVELKDSVFRETPLAEADFDDDRRLAFDSKADAEEWVTEQNRNHASMGQLTLHTAHPADTSAVDAYVVFRPVNGVWVPD
;
A
#
# COMPACT_ATOMS: atom_id res chain seq x y z
N MET A 1 -5.62 -1.78 -21.68
CA MET A 1 -4.86 -1.23 -20.55
C MET A 1 -5.49 -1.85 -19.33
N ALA A 2 -4.78 -2.75 -18.66
CA ALA A 2 -5.26 -3.38 -17.44
C ALA A 2 -4.83 -2.45 -16.31
N ASP A 3 -5.81 -1.84 -15.66
CA ASP A 3 -5.56 -0.95 -14.53
C ASP A 3 -5.44 -1.85 -13.29
N TYR A 4 -4.23 -2.05 -12.80
CA TYR A 4 -3.94 -2.82 -11.59
C TYR A 4 -4.22 -1.94 -10.38
N ILE A 5 -5.35 -2.18 -9.71
CA ILE A 5 -5.83 -1.31 -8.64
C ILE A 5 -5.24 -1.76 -7.31
N VAL A 6 -4.57 -0.84 -6.63
CA VAL A 6 -3.93 -1.08 -5.34
C VAL A 6 -4.51 -0.13 -4.30
N GLU A 7 -5.09 -0.66 -3.25
CA GLU A 7 -5.62 0.16 -2.14
C GLU A 7 -4.59 0.30 -1.01
N LEU A 8 -4.38 1.52 -0.51
CA LEU A 8 -3.55 1.77 0.65
C LEU A 8 -4.41 1.68 1.91
N LYS A 9 -4.03 0.77 2.84
CA LYS A 9 -4.72 0.65 4.13
C LYS A 9 -4.34 1.77 5.09
N ASP A 10 -5.21 2.01 6.08
CA ASP A 10 -5.05 3.05 7.10
C ASP A 10 -3.68 3.01 7.82
N SER A 11 -3.13 1.82 8.05
CA SER A 11 -1.80 1.63 8.64
C SER A 11 -0.70 2.38 7.88
N VAL A 12 -0.86 2.59 6.57
CA VAL A 12 0.07 3.38 5.76
C VAL A 12 0.09 4.82 6.23
N PHE A 13 -1.05 5.45 6.43
CA PHE A 13 -1.16 6.87 6.74
C PHE A 13 -0.93 7.18 8.21
N ARG A 14 -1.30 6.24 9.09
CA ARG A 14 -1.17 6.42 10.54
C ARG A 14 0.28 6.43 11.01
N GLU A 15 1.16 5.70 10.31
CA GLU A 15 2.53 5.42 10.76
C GLU A 15 3.61 5.92 9.80
N THR A 16 3.26 6.31 8.57
CA THR A 16 4.18 6.96 7.63
C THR A 16 3.81 8.44 7.45
N PRO A 17 4.74 9.28 6.96
CA PRO A 17 4.44 10.66 6.59
C PRO A 17 3.63 10.78 5.29
N LEU A 18 3.12 9.69 4.70
CA LEU A 18 2.22 9.75 3.56
C LEU A 18 0.91 10.39 4.01
N ALA A 19 0.53 11.49 3.38
CA ALA A 19 -0.73 12.16 3.66
C ALA A 19 -1.84 11.49 2.87
N GLU A 20 -2.94 11.13 3.54
CA GLU A 20 -4.16 10.62 2.87
C GLU A 20 -4.63 11.58 1.77
N ALA A 21 -4.39 12.88 1.94
CA ALA A 21 -4.71 13.93 0.99
C ALA A 21 -3.88 13.92 -0.30
N ASP A 22 -2.76 13.17 -0.35
CA ASP A 22 -1.96 12.99 -1.57
C ASP A 22 -2.56 11.91 -2.49
N PHE A 23 -3.55 11.15 -1.99
CA PHE A 23 -4.22 10.08 -2.70
C PHE A 23 -5.70 10.44 -2.90
N ASP A 24 -6.33 9.81 -3.90
CA ASP A 24 -7.77 9.92 -4.11
C ASP A 24 -8.57 9.52 -2.86
N ASP A 25 -9.84 9.95 -2.78
CA ASP A 25 -10.73 9.72 -1.63
C ASP A 25 -10.84 8.22 -1.25
N ASP A 26 -10.74 7.33 -2.25
CA ASP A 26 -10.73 5.87 -2.08
C ASP A 26 -9.37 5.29 -1.63
N ARG A 27 -8.30 6.10 -1.55
CA ARG A 27 -6.91 5.69 -1.23
C ARG A 27 -6.42 4.58 -2.16
N ARG A 28 -6.76 4.68 -3.45
CA ARG A 28 -6.42 3.70 -4.49
C ARG A 28 -5.39 4.27 -5.45
N LEU A 29 -4.44 3.45 -5.84
CA LEU A 29 -3.46 3.70 -6.88
C LEU A 29 -3.73 2.78 -8.07
N ALA A 30 -3.81 3.39 -9.24
CA ALA A 30 -3.88 2.73 -10.52
C ALA A 30 -2.45 2.51 -11.05
N PHE A 31 -2.09 1.27 -11.33
CA PHE A 31 -0.82 0.94 -11.98
C PHE A 31 -1.07 0.23 -13.31
N ASP A 32 -0.15 0.34 -14.27
CA ASP A 32 -0.27 -0.39 -15.54
C ASP A 32 -0.06 -1.91 -15.34
N SER A 33 0.61 -2.31 -14.25
CA SER A 33 0.89 -3.70 -13.91
C SER A 33 1.25 -3.90 -12.43
N LYS A 34 1.18 -5.16 -11.97
CA LYS A 34 1.69 -5.54 -10.64
C LYS A 34 3.16 -5.16 -10.43
N ALA A 35 3.99 -5.31 -11.46
CA ALA A 35 5.41 -4.97 -11.38
C ALA A 35 5.63 -3.48 -11.05
N ASP A 36 4.88 -2.60 -11.72
CA ASP A 36 4.88 -1.15 -11.43
C ASP A 36 4.52 -0.86 -9.96
N ALA A 37 3.50 -1.54 -9.43
CA ALA A 37 3.12 -1.41 -8.03
C ALA A 37 4.23 -1.88 -7.07
N GLU A 38 4.93 -2.98 -7.40
CA GLU A 38 6.06 -3.49 -6.62
C GLU A 38 7.27 -2.55 -6.67
N GLU A 39 7.54 -1.94 -7.82
CA GLU A 39 8.57 -0.92 -7.98
C GLU A 39 8.25 0.32 -7.15
N TRP A 40 7.02 0.83 -7.23
CA TRP A 40 6.57 1.96 -6.42
C TRP A 40 6.73 1.68 -4.92
N VAL A 41 6.29 0.51 -4.43
CA VAL A 41 6.48 0.10 -3.02
C VAL A 41 7.97 0.08 -2.65
N THR A 42 8.83 -0.39 -3.55
CA THR A 42 10.29 -0.43 -3.34
C THR A 42 10.88 0.97 -3.24
N GLU A 43 10.45 1.90 -4.09
CA GLU A 43 10.88 3.29 -4.05
C GLU A 43 10.43 3.99 -2.77
N GLN A 44 9.18 3.83 -2.37
CA GLN A 44 8.67 4.37 -1.12
C GLN A 44 9.42 3.79 0.09
N ASN A 45 9.73 2.49 0.06
CA ASN A 45 10.55 1.86 1.10
C ASN A 45 11.97 2.44 1.17
N ARG A 46 12.59 2.85 0.06
CA ARG A 46 13.89 3.54 0.12
C ARG A 46 13.77 4.91 0.77
N ASN A 47 12.70 5.65 0.48
CA ASN A 47 12.47 6.96 1.06
C ASN A 47 12.13 6.88 2.56
N HIS A 48 11.46 5.80 2.99
CA HIS A 48 10.95 5.63 4.35
C HIS A 48 11.61 4.47 5.13
N ALA A 49 12.78 4.00 4.69
CA ALA A 49 13.47 2.83 5.24
C ALA A 49 13.74 2.92 6.75
N SER A 50 13.88 4.14 7.28
CA SER A 50 14.12 4.37 8.71
C SER A 50 12.88 4.25 9.59
N MET A 51 11.67 4.28 9.01
CA MET A 51 10.40 4.23 9.74
C MET A 51 9.78 2.83 9.71
N GLY A 52 9.91 2.13 8.58
CA GLY A 52 9.35 0.80 8.40
C GLY A 52 9.35 0.38 6.94
N GLN A 53 8.50 -0.57 6.60
CA GLN A 53 8.40 -1.16 5.28
C GLN A 53 6.94 -1.29 4.82
N LEU A 54 6.62 -0.71 3.67
CA LEU A 54 5.44 -0.99 2.88
C LEU A 54 5.54 -2.36 2.23
N THR A 55 4.47 -3.15 2.33
CA THR A 55 4.36 -4.47 1.72
C THR A 55 3.11 -4.55 0.88
N LEU A 56 3.25 -5.01 -0.36
CA LEU A 56 2.15 -5.29 -1.27
C LEU A 56 1.57 -6.68 -0.97
N HIS A 57 0.26 -6.72 -0.70
CA HIS A 57 -0.50 -7.93 -0.50
C HIS A 57 -1.52 -8.07 -1.62
N THR A 58 -1.34 -9.04 -2.51
CA THR A 58 -2.36 -9.39 -3.51
C THR A 58 -3.68 -9.73 -2.82
N ALA A 59 -4.75 -9.14 -3.32
CA ALA A 59 -6.09 -9.36 -2.81
C ALA A 59 -6.45 -10.83 -2.95
N HIS A 60 -7.18 -11.36 -1.96
CA HIS A 60 -7.59 -12.75 -2.01
C HIS A 60 -8.64 -12.93 -3.12
N PRO A 61 -8.65 -14.04 -3.88
CA PRO A 61 -9.66 -14.25 -4.93
C PRO A 61 -11.11 -14.37 -4.42
N ALA A 62 -11.32 -14.42 -3.11
CA ALA A 62 -12.62 -14.37 -2.46
C ALA A 62 -12.94 -12.99 -1.86
N ASP A 63 -12.02 -12.04 -2.01
CA ASP A 63 -12.20 -10.66 -1.61
C ASP A 63 -13.17 -10.00 -2.59
N THR A 64 -14.21 -9.35 -2.07
CA THR A 64 -15.24 -8.69 -2.87
C THR A 64 -14.87 -7.24 -3.22
N SER A 65 -13.74 -6.76 -2.72
CA SER A 65 -13.24 -5.43 -3.03
C SER A 65 -12.74 -5.42 -4.48
N ALA A 66 -13.09 -4.38 -5.22
CA ALA A 66 -12.75 -4.23 -6.64
C ALA A 66 -11.27 -3.83 -6.83
N VAL A 67 -10.36 -4.47 -6.11
CA VAL A 67 -8.92 -4.15 -6.10
C VAL A 67 -8.10 -5.42 -6.28
N ASP A 68 -6.95 -5.30 -6.92
CA ASP A 68 -6.04 -6.41 -7.17
C ASP A 68 -5.06 -6.63 -6.02
N ALA A 69 -4.75 -5.58 -5.25
CA ALA A 69 -3.89 -5.66 -4.09
C ALA A 69 -4.13 -4.56 -3.07
N TYR A 70 -3.53 -4.77 -1.91
CA TYR A 70 -3.48 -3.83 -0.81
C TYR A 70 -2.04 -3.51 -0.43
N VAL A 71 -1.75 -2.25 -0.13
CA VAL A 71 -0.49 -1.86 0.50
C VAL A 71 -0.75 -1.65 1.99
N VAL A 72 0.09 -2.29 2.79
CA VAL A 72 0.12 -2.10 4.25
C VAL A 72 1.51 -1.65 4.66
N PHE A 73 1.58 -0.76 5.62
CA PHE A 73 2.85 -0.37 6.23
C PHE A 73 3.13 -1.22 7.46
N ARG A 74 4.39 -1.60 7.63
CA ARG A 74 4.89 -2.32 8.80
C ARG A 74 6.00 -1.49 9.46
N PRO A 75 5.78 -0.92 10.66
CA PRO A 75 6.80 -0.15 11.36
C PRO A 75 7.98 -1.05 11.77
N VAL A 76 9.21 -0.49 11.77
CA VAL A 76 10.43 -1.25 12.12
C VAL A 76 10.46 -1.72 13.59
N ASN A 77 9.71 -1.04 14.47
CA ASN A 77 9.58 -1.38 15.89
C ASN A 77 8.34 -2.22 16.24
N GLY A 78 7.63 -2.73 15.23
CA GLY A 78 6.72 -3.88 15.35
C GLY A 78 5.81 -3.92 16.58
N VAL A 79 4.87 -3.00 16.71
CA VAL A 79 3.63 -3.32 17.43
C VAL A 79 2.62 -3.72 16.37
N TRP A 80 2.40 -5.03 16.27
CA TRP A 80 1.24 -5.58 15.58
C TRP A 80 0.01 -5.03 16.30
N VAL A 81 -0.73 -4.11 15.69
CA VAL A 81 -2.08 -3.76 16.12
C VAL A 81 -3.02 -4.60 15.25
N PRO A 82 -3.53 -5.74 15.75
CA PRO A 82 -4.64 -6.39 15.08
C PRO A 82 -5.83 -5.42 15.11
N ASP A 83 -6.38 -5.13 13.93
CA ASP A 83 -7.73 -4.57 13.78
C ASP A 83 -8.78 -5.66 14.10
#